data_AF-A0AAX2CP17-F1
#
_entry.id   AF-A0AAX2CP17-F1
#
_cell.length_a   1.000
_cell.length_b   1.000
_cell.length_c   1.000
_cell.angle_alpha   90.00
_cell.angle_beta   90.00
_cell.angle_gamma   90.00
#
_symmetry.space_group_name_H-M   'P 1'
#
loop_
_entity.id
_entity.type
_entity.pdbx_description
1 polymer ?
#
loop_
_entity_poly.entity_id
_entity_poly.type
_entity_poly.pdbx_seq_one_letter_code
_entity_poly.pdbx_strand_id
1 'polypeptide(L)' 'MDLLKTQQCPYCDSIVEDCRAEWEEGNHAVECDSCNKKYQVAPVYEFKGFEVQKICDQCNEVEEDCYCDVEEDENQTK' A
#
# COMPACT_ATOMS: atom_id res chain seq x y z
N MET A 1 12.68 3.89 8.59
CA MET A 1 12.50 2.46 8.92
C MET A 1 12.17 1.77 7.61
N ASP A 2 13.10 0.96 7.10
CA ASP A 2 12.90 0.20 5.88
C ASP A 2 11.96 -0.99 6.17
N LEU A 3 10.89 -1.11 5.39
CA LEU A 3 9.97 -2.24 5.50
C LEU A 3 10.74 -3.51 5.08
N LEU A 4 11.07 -4.34 6.07
CA LEU A 4 11.80 -5.58 5.83
C LEU A 4 10.91 -6.55 5.05
N LYS A 5 11.30 -6.83 3.80
CA LYS A 5 10.68 -7.80 2.89
C LYS A 5 11.03 -9.26 3.24
N THR A 6 11.11 -9.57 4.52
CA THR A 6 11.57 -10.88 4.99
C THR A 6 10.78 -11.32 6.20
N GLN A 7 10.34 -12.57 6.18
CA GLN A 7 9.58 -13.23 7.24
C GLN A 7 10.50 -14.22 7.96
N GLN A 8 10.31 -14.45 9.26
CA GLN A 8 11.04 -15.48 9.99
C GLN A 8 10.13 -16.67 10.28
N CYS A 9 10.56 -17.86 9.88
CA CYS A 9 9.80 -19.08 10.14
C CYS A 9 9.74 -19.36 11.65
N PRO A 10 8.54 -19.49 12.26
CA PRO A 10 8.39 -19.67 13.70
C PRO A 10 8.84 -21.06 14.20
N TYR A 11 9.18 -21.97 13.30
CA TYR A 11 9.55 -23.35 13.64
C TYR A 11 11.05 -23.65 13.56
N CYS A 12 11.80 -22.87 12.78
CA CYS A 12 13.22 -23.16 12.52
C CYS A 12 14.08 -21.90 12.35
N ASP A 13 13.50 -20.71 12.60
CA ASP A 13 14.17 -19.40 12.54
C ASP A 13 14.83 -19.05 11.20
N SER A 14 14.54 -19.84 10.16
CA SER A 14 15.02 -19.55 8.80
C SER A 14 14.28 -18.34 8.24
N ILE A 15 15.04 -17.47 7.57
CA ILE A 15 14.50 -16.28 6.90
C ILE A 15 13.87 -16.70 5.57
N VAL A 16 12.63 -16.30 5.36
CA VAL A 16 11.86 -16.53 4.14
C VAL A 16 11.70 -15.19 3.42
N GLU A 17 12.18 -15.09 2.19
CA GLU A 17 12.03 -13.87 1.38
C GLU A 17 10.58 -13.68 0.94
N ASP A 18 10.08 -12.46 1.11
CA ASP A 18 8.67 -12.06 0.96
C ASP A 18 8.22 -11.90 -0.51
N CYS A 19 9.04 -12.37 -1.46
CA CYS A 19 8.81 -12.29 -2.91
C CYS A 19 7.56 -13.06 -3.38
N ARG A 20 6.91 -13.81 -2.49
CA ARG A 20 5.73 -14.65 -2.76
C ARG A 20 4.53 -14.30 -1.88
N ALA A 21 4.61 -13.28 -1.04
CA ALA A 21 3.41 -12.80 -0.36
C ALA A 21 2.47 -12.20 -1.42
N GLU A 22 1.35 -12.86 -1.65
CA GLU A 22 0.23 -12.24 -2.31
C GLU A 22 -0.25 -11.13 -1.35
N TRP A 23 0.03 -9.88 -1.68
CA TRP A 23 -0.38 -8.70 -0.89
C TRP A 23 -1.88 -8.43 -1.02
N GLU A 24 -2.69 -9.48 -1.25
CA GLU A 24 -4.13 -9.35 -1.17
C GLU A 24 -4.54 -9.13 0.29
N GLU A 25 -5.62 -8.40 0.51
CA GLU A 25 -6.12 -8.12 1.85
C GLU A 25 -6.37 -9.43 2.62
N GLY A 26 -5.71 -9.59 3.78
CA GLY A 26 -5.97 -10.70 4.68
C GLY A 26 -4.73 -11.53 5.06
N ASN A 27 -5.00 -12.72 5.60
CA ASN A 27 -3.98 -13.62 6.11
C ASN A 27 -3.60 -14.66 5.05
N HIS A 28 -2.31 -14.91 4.89
CA HIS A 28 -1.79 -15.82 3.87
C HIS A 28 -1.02 -16.97 4.49
N ALA A 29 -1.12 -18.16 3.91
CA ALA A 29 -0.37 -19.32 4.35
C ALA A 29 0.96 -19.41 3.58
N VAL A 30 2.06 -19.51 4.32
CA VAL A 30 3.43 -19.62 3.79
C VAL A 30 4.00 -20.97 4.20
N GLU A 31 4.60 -21.69 3.27
CA GLU A 31 5.34 -22.91 3.54
C GLU A 31 6.84 -22.59 3.62
N CYS A 32 7.49 -22.97 4.72
CA CYS A 32 8.93 -22.73 4.89
C CYS A 32 9.75 -23.74 4.08
N ASP A 33 10.57 -23.27 3.14
CA ASP A 33 11.46 -24.13 2.33
C ASP A 33 12.48 -24.93 3.17
N SER A 34 12.85 -24.44 4.36
CA SER A 34 13.85 -25.09 5.23
C SER A 34 13.30 -26.24 6.06
N CYS A 35 12.07 -26.12 6.57
CA CYS A 35 11.48 -27.13 7.46
C CYS A 35 10.17 -27.75 6.94
N ASN A 36 9.69 -27.31 5.77
CA ASN A 36 8.46 -27.73 5.11
C ASN A 36 7.21 -27.60 5.99
N LYS A 37 7.24 -26.72 7.01
CA LYS A 37 6.07 -26.41 7.84
C LYS A 37 5.37 -25.18 7.31
N LYS A 38 4.04 -25.23 7.32
CA LYS A 38 3.17 -24.12 6.99
C LYS A 38 2.93 -23.25 8.20
N TYR A 39 2.99 -21.93 8.01
CA TYR A 39 2.60 -20.92 9.00
C TYR A 39 1.77 -19.84 8.32
N GLN A 40 1.04 -19.08 9.11
CA GLN A 40 0.20 -18.00 8.61
C GLN A 40 0.89 -16.67 8.86
N VAL A 41 0.88 -15.80 7.86
CA VAL A 41 1.31 -14.40 7.99
C VAL A 41 0.10 -13.49 7.87
N ALA A 42 0.12 -12.41 8.63
CA ALA A 42 -0.89 -11.38 8.62
C ALA A 42 -0.21 -10.02 8.47
N PRO A 43 -0.67 -9.15 7.56
CA PRO A 43 -0.19 -7.78 7.51
C PRO A 43 -0.55 -7.06 8.82
N VAL A 44 0.39 -6.30 9.35
CA VAL A 44 0.17 -5.45 10.53
C VAL A 44 0.00 -4.02 10.03
N TYR A 45 -1.22 -3.50 10.16
CA TYR A 45 -1.53 -2.12 9.82
C TYR A 45 -1.47 -1.23 11.06
N GLU A 46 -0.98 -0.01 10.87
CA GLU A 46 -1.01 1.04 11.88
C GLU A 46 -1.91 2.18 11.37
N PHE A 47 -2.87 2.60 12.20
CA PHE A 47 -3.66 3.79 11.90
C PHE A 47 -2.79 5.03 12.09
N LYS A 48 -2.45 5.70 10.98
CA LYS A 48 -1.62 6.92 11.01
C LYS A 48 -2.42 8.21 11.14
N GLY A 49 -3.72 8.18 10.84
CA GLY A 49 -4.57 9.37 10.80
C GLY A 49 -5.48 9.37 9.57
N PHE A 50 -6.06 10.52 9.29
CA PHE A 50 -6.86 10.76 8.10
C PHE A 50 -6.09 11.64 7.13
N GLU A 51 -6.02 11.24 5.87
CA GLU A 51 -5.70 12.14 4.78
C GLU A 51 -7.00 12.88 4.43
N VAL A 52 -6.99 14.21 4.60
CA VAL A 52 -8.17 15.05 4.36
C VAL A 52 -8.00 15.70 3.00
N GLN A 53 -8.85 15.29 2.05
CA GLN A 53 -8.86 15.83 0.70
C GLN A 53 -10.11 16.67 0.47
N LYS A 54 -9.99 17.66 -0.41
CA LYS A 54 -11.11 18.47 -0.87
C LYS A 54 -11.75 17.81 -2.08
N ILE A 55 -13.06 17.98 -2.21
CA ILE A 55 -13.84 17.52 -3.36
C ILE A 55 -14.22 18.74 -4.18
N CYS A 56 -14.05 18.66 -5.50
CA CYS A 56 -14.53 19.69 -6.41
C CYS A 56 -16.06 19.68 -6.47
N ASP A 57 -16.68 20.82 -6.18
CA ASP A 57 -18.15 20.97 -6.17
C ASP A 57 -18.80 20.83 -7.57
N GLN A 58 -18.01 20.79 -8.65
CA GLN A 58 -18.52 20.71 -10.02
C GLN A 58 -18.51 19.28 -10.58
N CYS A 59 -17.38 18.58 -10.47
CA CYS A 59 -17.22 17.23 -11.00
C CYS A 59 -17.29 16.13 -9.93
N ASN A 60 -17.28 16.50 -8.64
CA ASN A 60 -17.29 15.58 -7.51
C ASN A 60 -16.07 14.64 -7.45
N GLU A 61 -14.99 14.98 -8.16
CA GLU A 61 -13.69 14.34 -8.02
C GLU A 61 -12.88 15.00 -6.90
N VAL A 62 -11.84 14.32 -6.42
CA VAL A 62 -10.85 14.92 -5.53
C VAL A 62 -10.21 16.12 -6.25
N GLU A 63 -10.03 17.25 -5.57
CA GLU A 63 -9.49 18.47 -6.20
C GLU A 63 -8.11 18.24 -6.85
N GLU A 64 -7.28 17.34 -6.31
CA GLU A 64 -5.99 16.96 -6.90
C GLU A 64 -6.13 16.27 -8.27
N ASP A 65 -7.24 15.60 -8.51
CA ASP A 65 -7.59 14.91 -9.75
C ASP A 65 -8.62 15.71 -10.58
N CYS A 66 -8.95 16.93 -10.13
CA CYS A 66 -9.94 17.77 -10.77
C CYS A 66 -9.33 18.59 -11.91
N TYR A 67 -10.02 18.60 -13.05
CA TYR A 67 -9.67 19.39 -14.23
C TYR A 67 -10.72 20.48 -14.55
N CYS A 68 -11.53 20.88 -13.57
CA CYS A 68 -12.55 21.93 -13.77
C CYS A 68 -11.95 23.34 -13.89
N ASP A 69 -10.72 23.56 -13.38
CA ASP A 69 -9.97 24.82 -13.47
C ASP A 69 -8.88 24.77 -14.57
N VAL A 70 -9.16 24.15 -15.72
CA VAL A 70 -8.33 24.33 -16.93
C VAL A 70 -8.92 25.45 -17.77
N GLU A 71 -9.09 26.63 -17.18
CA GLU A 71 -9.05 27.86 -17.99
C GLU A 71 -7.61 28.34 -17.97
N GLU A 72 -6.97 28.14 -19.13
CA GLU A 72 -5.64 28.63 -19.45
C GLU A 72 -5.49 30.07 -18.96
N ASP A 73 -4.43 30.34 -18.21
CA ASP A 73 -3.89 31.67 -17.95
C ASP A 73 -3.33 32.25 -19.28
N GLU A 74 -4.17 32.35 -20.32
CA GLU A 74 -3.92 33.16 -21.52
C GLU A 74 -4.45 34.57 -21.27
N ASN A 75 -3.90 35.25 -20.26
CA ASN A 75 -4.06 36.69 -20.19
C ASN A 75 -2.74 37.36 -19.86
N GLN A 76 -1.93 37.60 -20.89
CA GLN A 76 -1.22 38.87 -21.15
C GLN A 76 -0.07 38.63 -22.14
N THR A 77 -0.16 39.19 -23.36
CA THR A 77 0.75 40.25 -23.81
C THR A 77 0.29 40.79 -25.18
N LYS A 78 -0.25 42.01 -25.14
CA LYS A 78 -0.31 43.06 -26.20
C LYS A 78 -1.10 42.81 -27.48
#